data_AF-A0A8X6GWX5-F1
#
_entry.id   AF-A0A8X6GWX5-F1
#
_cell.length_a   1.000
_cell.length_b   1.000
_cell.length_c   1.000
_cell.angle_alpha   90.00
_cell.angle_beta   90.00
_cell.angle_gamma   90.00
#
_symmetry.space_group_name_H-M   'P 1'
#
loop_
_entity.id
_entity.type
_entity.pdbx_description
1 polymer ?
#
loop_
_entity_poly.entity_id
_entity_poly.type
_entity_poly.pdbx_seq_one_letter_code
_entity_poly.pdbx_strand_id
1 'polypeptide(L)'
;MNFLQHLSLPEGYETQKYCQRVEDLPMIRYETDGYIIHNTTTDKIVKVKHTHSLDVVYMDGFFWLPGKEKPGLYRRFKALEKGLQNGHVYEVSVKNGNVLRERKDRFIGNTWKQIENILEKQSWQGPTIHEVVKVIKTTKRKCKSKAT
;
A
#
# COMPACT_ATOMS: atom_id res chain seq x y z
N MET A 1 -7.41 27.34 26.02
CA MET A 1 -8.26 27.78 24.91
C MET A 1 -8.17 26.73 23.80
N ASN A 2 -9.31 26.19 23.36
CA ASN A 2 -9.37 25.06 22.42
C ASN A 2 -9.30 25.56 20.97
N PHE A 3 -8.11 25.52 20.37
CA PHE A 3 -7.87 25.87 18.95
C PHE A 3 -8.75 25.07 17.98
N LEU A 4 -9.15 23.85 18.38
CA LEU A 4 -9.98 22.93 17.58
C LEU A 4 -11.40 23.43 17.32
N GLN A 5 -11.95 24.34 18.13
CA GLN A 5 -13.33 24.82 17.95
C GLN A 5 -13.51 25.79 16.77
N HIS A 6 -12.41 26.29 16.19
CA HIS A 6 -12.44 27.30 15.12
C HIS A 6 -12.00 26.74 13.75
N LEU A 7 -11.73 25.44 13.66
CA LEU A 7 -11.42 24.78 12.39
C LEU A 7 -12.73 24.46 11.66
N SER A 8 -13.03 25.23 10.61
CA SER A 8 -14.09 24.89 9.66
C SER A 8 -13.70 23.61 8.93
N LEU A 9 -14.24 22.47 9.38
CA LEU A 9 -14.03 21.20 8.72
C LEU A 9 -14.85 21.15 7.40
N PRO A 10 -14.35 20.49 6.35
CA PRO A 10 -15.12 20.27 5.13
C PRO A 10 -16.44 19.54 5.43
N GLU A 11 -17.43 19.70 4.56
CA GLU A 11 -18.73 19.04 4.69
C GLU A 11 -18.55 17.51 4.85
N GLY A 12 -19.15 16.94 5.91
CA GLY A 12 -19.05 15.52 6.27
C GLY A 12 -17.92 15.14 7.23
N TYR A 13 -17.08 16.09 7.67
CA TYR A 13 -16.03 15.86 8.65
C TYR A 13 -16.43 16.35 10.05
N GLU A 14 -16.24 15.51 11.07
CA GLU A 14 -16.49 15.85 12.48
C GLU A 14 -15.21 15.71 13.31
N THR A 15 -15.04 16.58 14.31
CA THR A 15 -13.91 16.44 15.26
C THR A 15 -14.25 15.32 16.24
N GLN A 16 -13.55 14.19 16.13
CA GLN A 16 -13.68 13.12 17.14
C GLN A 16 -12.97 13.52 18.44
N LYS A 17 -13.67 13.38 19.57
CA LYS A 17 -13.09 13.61 20.89
C LYS A 17 -11.96 12.59 21.13
N TYR A 18 -10.83 13.06 21.66
CA TYR A 18 -9.80 12.18 22.21
C TYR A 18 -10.38 11.45 23.43
N CYS A 19 -10.50 10.13 23.33
CA CYS A 19 -10.85 9.27 24.44
C CYS A 19 -9.60 8.56 24.97
N GLN A 20 -9.52 8.33 26.29
CA GLN A 20 -8.38 7.64 26.89
C GLN A 20 -8.40 6.13 26.61
N ARG A 21 -9.57 5.54 26.38
CA ARG A 21 -9.74 4.12 26.04
C ARG A 21 -10.56 3.96 24.77
N VAL A 22 -10.29 2.87 24.03
CA VAL A 22 -10.99 2.53 22.78
C VAL A 22 -12.47 2.24 23.02
N GLU A 23 -12.80 1.62 24.16
CA GLU A 23 -14.18 1.32 24.58
C GLU A 23 -15.02 2.57 24.88
N ASP A 24 -14.37 3.71 25.15
CA ASP A 24 -15.04 4.99 25.37
C ASP A 24 -15.27 5.76 24.06
N LEU A 25 -14.88 5.20 22.90
CA LEU A 25 -15.13 5.84 21.61
C LEU A 25 -16.64 5.87 21.33
N PRO A 26 -17.19 7.01 20.86
CA PRO A 26 -18.60 7.10 20.53
C PRO A 26 -18.96 6.13 19.41
N MET A 27 -20.19 5.62 19.42
CA MET A 27 -20.70 4.80 18.33
C MET A 27 -20.62 5.58 17.02
N ILE A 28 -19.83 5.09 16.08
CA ILE A 28 -19.58 5.74 14.80
C ILE A 28 -20.64 5.24 13.81
N ARG A 29 -21.31 6.17 13.12
CA ARG A 29 -22.34 5.85 12.12
C ARG A 29 -21.78 5.26 10.82
N TYR A 30 -20.48 5.40 10.63
CA TYR A 30 -19.75 4.98 9.43
C TYR A 30 -18.78 3.86 9.77
N GLU A 31 -18.56 2.98 8.81
CA GLU A 31 -17.56 1.91 8.93
C GLU A 31 -16.15 2.51 9.07
N THR A 32 -15.37 1.97 10.00
CA THR A 32 -14.01 2.43 10.28
C THR A 32 -12.97 1.35 9.97
N ASP A 33 -11.86 1.75 9.35
CA ASP A 33 -10.70 0.89 9.04
C ASP A 33 -9.73 0.75 10.24
N GLY A 34 -10.28 0.64 11.45
CA GLY A 34 -9.53 0.59 12.72
C GLY A 34 -9.42 1.93 13.44
N TYR A 35 -8.34 2.14 14.20
CA TYR A 35 -8.20 3.26 15.14
C TYR A 35 -6.82 3.92 15.06
N ILE A 36 -6.76 5.19 15.46
CA ILE A 36 -5.50 5.93 15.67
C ILE A 36 -5.32 6.17 17.17
N ILE A 37 -4.16 5.81 17.69
CA ILE A 37 -3.77 6.04 19.08
C ILE A 37 -2.69 7.11 19.09
N HIS A 38 -2.89 8.17 19.85
CA HIS A 38 -1.90 9.22 20.07
C HIS A 38 -1.47 9.21 21.52
N ASN A 39 -0.20 8.92 21.77
CA ASN A 39 0.40 9.10 23.08
C ASN A 39 0.80 10.57 23.23
N THR A 40 0.00 11.33 23.97
CA THR A 40 0.17 12.78 24.13
C THR A 40 1.43 13.18 24.91
N THR A 41 2.07 12.26 25.63
CA THR A 41 3.32 12.53 26.38
C THR A 41 4.55 12.41 25.50
N THR A 42 4.56 11.46 24.56
CA THR A 42 5.69 11.18 23.66
C THR A 42 5.46 11.67 22.23
N ASP A 43 4.28 12.23 21.96
CA ASP A 43 3.75 12.58 20.64
C ASP A 43 3.73 11.40 19.64
N LYS A 44 3.81 10.17 20.14
CA LYS A 44 3.84 8.97 19.30
C LYS A 44 2.43 8.67 18.77
N ILE A 45 2.29 8.59 17.46
CA ILE A 45 1.04 8.21 16.78
C ILE A 45 1.16 6.77 16.25
N VAL A 46 0.17 5.94 16.56
CA VAL A 46 0.08 4.54 16.13
C VAL A 46 -1.24 4.32 15.41
N LYS A 47 -1.18 3.71 14.23
CA LYS A 47 -2.36 3.27 13.47
C LYS A 47 -2.58 1.78 13.68
N VAL A 48 -3.79 1.41 14.09
CA VAL A 48 -4.24 0.02 14.24
C VAL A 48 -5.24 -0.28 13.13
N LYS A 49 -5.02 -1.37 12.39
CA LYS A 49 -5.94 -1.90 11.38
C LYS A 49 -6.27 -3.35 11.69
N HIS A 50 -7.48 -3.78 11.34
CA HIS A 50 -7.90 -5.18 11.48
C HIS A 50 -7.56 -6.04 10.26
N THR A 51 -7.48 -5.40 9.09
CA THR A 51 -7.17 -6.06 7.82
C THR A 51 -5.98 -5.37 7.18
N HIS A 52 -5.11 -6.19 6.57
CA HIS A 52 -3.95 -5.72 5.84
C HIS A 52 -4.04 -6.14 4.37
N SER A 53 -3.74 -5.18 3.51
CA SER A 53 -3.73 -5.31 2.06
C SER A 53 -2.46 -4.69 1.49
N LEU A 54 -2.08 -5.11 0.29
CA LEU A 54 -0.98 -4.54 -0.47
C LEU A 54 -1.53 -3.87 -1.73
N ASP A 55 -1.03 -2.69 -2.06
CA ASP A 55 -1.22 -2.08 -3.36
C ASP A 55 -0.10 -2.56 -4.28
N VAL A 56 -0.45 -3.25 -5.37
CA VAL A 56 0.50 -3.93 -6.26
C VAL A 56 0.21 -3.59 -7.72
N VAL A 57 1.27 -3.50 -8.54
CA VAL A 57 1.14 -3.22 -9.97
C VAL A 57 0.93 -4.55 -10.71
N TYR A 58 -0.11 -4.64 -11.53
CA TYR A 58 -0.34 -5.79 -12.39
C TYR A 58 0.39 -5.65 -13.73
N MET A 59 1.11 -6.68 -14.13
CA MET A 59 1.75 -6.75 -15.45
C MET A 59 2.01 -8.20 -15.87
N ASP A 60 1.49 -8.56 -17.04
CA ASP A 60 1.73 -9.83 -17.74
C ASP A 60 1.36 -11.07 -16.91
N GLY A 61 0.23 -11.02 -16.21
CA GLY A 61 -0.25 -12.13 -15.37
C GLY A 61 0.34 -12.17 -13.96
N PHE A 62 1.17 -11.20 -13.61
CA PHE A 62 1.83 -11.14 -12.30
C PHE A 62 1.57 -9.80 -11.60
N PHE A 63 1.52 -9.86 -10.28
CA PHE A 63 1.63 -8.70 -9.41
C PHE A 63 3.08 -8.45 -9.04
N TRP A 64 3.53 -7.22 -9.22
CA TRP A 64 4.91 -6.81 -9.01
C TRP A 64 5.05 -6.02 -7.71
N LEU A 65 6.09 -6.37 -6.96
CA LEU A 65 6.51 -5.78 -5.70
C LEU A 65 7.96 -5.26 -5.87
N PRO A 66 8.31 -4.11 -5.29
CA PRO A 66 9.70 -3.67 -5.24
C PRO A 66 10.56 -4.66 -4.42
N GLY A 67 11.83 -4.81 -4.76
CA GLY A 67 12.79 -5.56 -3.93
C GLY A 67 13.43 -4.68 -2.84
N LYS A 68 14.02 -5.34 -1.82
CA LYS A 68 14.67 -4.70 -0.67
C LYS A 68 16.07 -4.14 -0.97
N GLU A 69 16.88 -4.88 -1.71
CA GLU A 69 18.34 -4.76 -1.60
C GLU A 69 19.05 -4.22 -2.84
N LYS A 70 18.42 -4.20 -4.03
CA LYS A 70 19.10 -3.80 -5.28
C LYS A 70 18.19 -3.04 -6.25
N PRO A 71 18.68 -1.96 -6.88
CA PRO A 71 18.05 -1.40 -8.07
C PRO A 71 17.88 -2.50 -9.13
N GLY A 72 16.64 -2.77 -9.51
CA GLY A 72 16.34 -3.82 -10.49
C GLY A 72 16.00 -5.19 -9.92
N LEU A 73 16.12 -5.44 -8.62
CA LEU A 73 15.53 -6.63 -8.01
C LEU A 73 14.06 -6.34 -7.72
N TYR A 74 13.18 -7.17 -8.25
CA TYR A 74 11.75 -7.13 -7.99
C TYR A 74 11.31 -8.46 -7.42
N ARG A 75 10.16 -8.44 -6.75
CA ARG A 75 9.45 -9.66 -6.40
C ARG A 75 8.15 -9.68 -7.16
N ARG A 76 7.64 -10.86 -7.48
CA ARG A 76 6.33 -11.00 -8.11
C ARG A 76 5.62 -12.26 -7.66
N PHE A 77 4.30 -12.22 -7.69
CA PHE A 77 3.46 -13.40 -7.48
C PHE A 77 2.38 -13.44 -8.55
N LYS A 78 1.87 -14.64 -8.85
CA LYS A 78 0.88 -14.84 -9.90
C LYS A 78 -0.46 -14.24 -9.46
N ALA A 79 -1.11 -13.49 -10.35
CA ALA A 79 -2.47 -13.03 -10.10
C ALA A 79 -3.45 -14.21 -10.12
N LEU A 80 -4.40 -14.20 -9.20
CA LEU A 80 -5.44 -15.22 -9.11
C LEU A 80 -6.61 -14.91 -10.04
N GLU A 81 -6.98 -13.63 -10.17
CA GLU A 81 -8.01 -13.18 -11.10
C GLU A 81 -7.54 -13.09 -12.56
N LYS A 82 -8.50 -13.22 -13.46
CA LYS A 82 -8.35 -12.97 -14.90
C LYS A 82 -8.93 -11.60 -15.26
N GLY A 83 -8.51 -11.04 -16.39
CA GLY A 83 -9.07 -9.79 -16.92
C GLY A 83 -8.53 -8.50 -16.28
N LEU A 84 -7.44 -8.58 -15.53
CA LEU A 84 -6.76 -7.42 -14.97
C LEU A 84 -6.02 -6.64 -16.07
N GLN A 85 -5.88 -5.32 -15.88
CA GLN A 85 -5.29 -4.42 -16.87
C GLN A 85 -3.81 -4.15 -16.57
N ASN A 86 -2.95 -4.36 -17.56
CA ASN A 86 -1.52 -4.13 -17.45
C ASN A 86 -1.21 -2.67 -17.10
N GLY A 87 -0.32 -2.46 -16.13
CA GLY A 87 0.09 -1.14 -15.66
C GLY A 87 -0.81 -0.55 -14.57
N HIS A 88 -1.94 -1.19 -14.25
CA HIS A 88 -2.85 -0.71 -13.22
C HIS A 88 -2.44 -1.21 -11.84
N VAL A 89 -2.86 -0.45 -10.81
CA VAL A 89 -2.62 -0.80 -9.40
C VAL A 89 -3.88 -1.46 -8.84
N TYR A 90 -3.68 -2.57 -8.15
CA TYR A 90 -4.74 -3.30 -7.46
C TYR A 90 -4.42 -3.42 -5.98
N GLU A 91 -5.46 -3.34 -5.16
CA GLU A 91 -5.37 -3.67 -3.75
C GLU A 91 -5.62 -5.17 -3.59
N VAL A 92 -4.68 -5.88 -2.98
CA VAL A 92 -4.75 -7.33 -2.76
C VAL A 92 -4.71 -7.68 -1.27
N SER A 93 -5.46 -8.69 -0.88
CA SER A 93 -5.51 -9.17 0.50
C SER A 93 -4.25 -9.97 0.87
N VAL A 94 -3.65 -9.67 2.01
CA VAL A 94 -2.48 -10.43 2.53
C VAL A 94 -2.85 -11.85 2.95
N LYS A 95 -4.13 -12.10 3.28
CA LYS A 95 -4.64 -13.42 3.74
C LYS A 95 -4.68 -14.48 2.64
N ASN A 96 -4.89 -14.08 1.40
CA ASN A 96 -5.17 -15.02 0.31
C ASN A 96 -4.66 -14.56 -1.05
N GLY A 97 -4.20 -13.32 -1.19
CA GLY A 97 -3.72 -12.76 -2.45
C GLY A 97 -4.83 -12.38 -3.44
N ASN A 98 -6.09 -12.41 -3.03
CA ASN A 98 -7.21 -11.99 -3.87
C ASN A 98 -7.23 -10.47 -4.04
N VAL A 99 -7.62 -10.00 -5.22
CA VAL A 99 -7.90 -8.60 -5.49
C VAL A 99 -9.16 -8.18 -4.73
N LEU A 100 -9.01 -7.14 -3.94
CA LEU A 100 -10.11 -6.47 -3.25
C LEU A 100 -10.75 -5.43 -4.16
N ARG A 101 -9.94 -4.65 -4.87
CA ARG A 101 -10.38 -3.64 -5.83
C ARG A 101 -9.24 -3.09 -6.68
N GLU A 102 -9.59 -2.43 -7.77
CA GLU A 102 -8.69 -1.55 -8.51
C GLU A 102 -8.46 -0.22 -7.76
N ARG A 103 -7.21 0.25 -7.74
CA ARG A 103 -6.80 1.53 -7.14
C ARG A 103 -6.62 2.60 -8.21
N LYS A 104 -7.74 3.12 -8.71
CA LYS A 104 -7.77 4.18 -9.73
C LYS A 104 -7.13 5.50 -9.27
N ASP A 105 -6.99 5.67 -7.96
CA ASP A 105 -6.30 6.80 -7.31
C ASP A 105 -4.77 6.68 -7.34
N ARG A 106 -4.21 5.56 -7.85
CA ARG A 106 -2.78 5.27 -7.77
C ARG A 106 -2.16 4.89 -9.10
N PHE A 107 -0.95 5.40 -9.29
CA PHE A 107 -0.06 5.03 -10.40
C PHE A 107 1.06 4.08 -9.97
N ILE A 108 1.29 3.93 -8.66
CA ILE A 108 2.33 3.09 -8.08
C ILE A 108 1.78 2.23 -6.93
N GLY A 109 2.35 1.03 -6.79
CA GLY A 109 2.10 0.15 -5.65
C GLY A 109 2.79 0.64 -4.36
N ASN A 110 2.67 -0.16 -3.29
CA ASN A 110 3.38 0.11 -2.04
C ASN A 110 4.89 0.03 -2.22
N THR A 111 5.60 0.86 -1.45
CA THR A 111 7.07 0.80 -1.36
C THR A 111 7.50 -0.43 -0.55
N TRP A 112 8.76 -0.84 -0.70
CA TRP A 112 9.28 -1.99 0.06
C TRP A 112 9.12 -1.81 1.57
N LYS A 113 9.43 -0.60 2.10
CA LYS A 113 9.27 -0.29 3.53
C LYS A 113 7.82 -0.44 4.00
N GLN A 114 6.85 -0.04 3.17
CA GLN A 114 5.43 -0.23 3.50
C GLN A 114 5.06 -1.71 3.51
N ILE A 115 5.52 -2.47 2.51
CA ILE A 115 5.28 -3.91 2.42
C ILE A 115 5.89 -4.63 3.64
N GLU A 116 7.13 -4.32 3.99
CA GLU A 116 7.81 -4.90 5.15
C GLU A 116 7.03 -4.64 6.44
N ASN A 117 6.65 -3.39 6.69
CA ASN A 117 5.81 -3.05 7.84
C ASN A 117 4.48 -3.80 7.86
N ILE A 118 3.85 -4.02 6.70
CA ILE A 118 2.58 -4.76 6.60
C ILE A 118 2.81 -6.24 6.91
N LEU A 119 3.84 -6.84 6.32
CA LEU A 119 4.15 -8.25 6.49
C LEU A 119 4.65 -8.59 7.90
N GLU A 120 5.25 -7.63 8.61
CA GLU A 120 5.55 -7.75 10.04
C GLU A 120 4.30 -7.83 10.91
N LYS A 121 3.20 -7.19 10.52
CA LYS A 121 1.92 -7.26 11.25
C LYS A 121 1.11 -8.48 10.86
N GLN A 122 1.17 -8.86 9.60
CA GLN A 122 0.46 -10.01 9.09
C GLN A 122 1.28 -10.70 8.00
N SER A 123 1.77 -11.90 8.32
CA SER A 123 2.52 -12.72 7.37
C SER A 123 1.71 -13.00 6.11
N TRP A 124 2.40 -13.01 4.97
CA TRP A 124 1.81 -13.34 3.68
C TRP A 124 1.31 -14.79 3.64
N GLN A 125 0.07 -14.97 3.18
CA GLN A 125 -0.58 -16.29 3.03
C GLN A 125 -1.13 -16.54 1.61
N GLY A 126 -0.94 -15.58 0.70
CA GLY A 126 -1.36 -15.72 -0.70
C GLY A 126 -0.37 -16.54 -1.55
N PRO A 127 -0.46 -16.42 -2.89
CA PRO A 127 0.42 -17.14 -3.82
C PRO A 127 1.91 -16.92 -3.56
N THR A 128 2.74 -17.91 -3.89
CA THR A 128 4.19 -17.83 -3.68
C THR A 128 4.79 -16.60 -4.36
N ILE A 129 5.56 -15.84 -3.58
CA ILE A 129 6.30 -14.68 -4.05
C ILE A 129 7.67 -15.12 -4.56
N HIS A 130 7.96 -14.85 -5.82
CA HIS A 130 9.22 -15.16 -6.48
C HIS A 130 10.09 -13.91 -6.62
N GLU A 131 11.39 -14.03 -6.36
CA GLU A 131 12.36 -12.97 -6.66
C GLU A 131 12.77 -13.02 -8.13
N VAL A 132 12.83 -11.84 -8.76
CA VAL A 132 13.13 -11.70 -10.19
C VAL A 132 14.06 -10.51 -10.40
N VAL A 133 15.16 -10.74 -11.11
CA VAL A 133 16.07 -9.67 -11.54
C VAL A 133 15.54 -9.06 -12.82
N LYS A 134 15.38 -7.73 -12.84
CA LYS A 134 15.07 -6.97 -14.05
C LYS A 134 16.29 -7.03 -14.97
N VAL A 135 16.16 -7.75 -16.09
CA VAL A 135 17.12 -7.64 -17.18
C VAL A 135 16.98 -6.24 -17.77
N ILE A 136 17.85 -5.33 -17.35
CA ILE A 136 17.99 -4.04 -18.03
C ILE A 136 18.59 -4.38 -19.40
N LYS A 137 17.75 -4.44 -20.44
CA LYS A 137 18.26 -4.40 -21.81
C LYS A 137 18.93 -3.04 -21.97
N THR A 138 20.25 -3.01 -21.79
CA THR A 138 21.07 -1.87 -22.20
C THR A 138 20.99 -1.87 -23.72
N THR A 139 20.05 -1.12 -24.27
CA THR A 139 20.06 -0.79 -25.69
C THR A 139 21.27 0.10 -25.91
N LYS A 140 22.46 -0.51 -26.09
CA LYS A 140 23.63 0.19 -26.61
C LYS A 140 23.22 0.68 -28.00
N ARG A 141 22.73 1.92 -28.11
CA ARG A 141 22.68 2.65 -29.38
C ARG A 141 24.14 2.74 -29.85
N LYS A 142 24.59 1.77 -30.67
CA LYS A 142 25.76 1.96 -31.53
C LYS A 142 25.39 3.09 -32.48
N CYS A 143 25.71 4.32 -32.10
CA CYS A 143 25.80 5.42 -33.04
C CYS A 143 26.95 5.05 -33.99
N LYS A 144 26.63 4.42 -35.13
CA LYS A 144 27.58 4.34 -36.24
C LYS A 144 27.58 5.73 -36.87
N SER A 145 28.52 6.57 -36.47
CA SER A 145 28.95 7.68 -37.30
C SER A 145 29.59 7.08 -38.56
N LYS A 146 28.80 7.01 -39.64
CA LYS A 146 29.37 7.08 -40.98
C LYS A 146 29.55 8.57 -41.27
N ALA A 147 30.78 9.04 -41.22
CA ALA A 147 31.16 10.28 -41.90
C ALA A 147 32.06 9.85 -43.05
N THR A 148 31.59 10.18 -44.24
CA THR A 148 32.20 10.04 -45.56
C THR A 148 33.42 10.93 -45.70
#